data_AF-A0A3D5MNB1-F1
#
_entry.id   AF-A0A3D5MNB1-F1
#
_cell.length_a   1.000
_cell.length_b   1.000
_cell.length_c   1.000
_cell.angle_alpha   90.00
_cell.angle_beta   90.00
_cell.angle_gamma   90.00
#
_symmetry.space_group_name_H-M   'P 1'
#
loop_
_entity.id
_entity.type
_entity.pdbx_description
1 polymer ?
#
loop_
_entity_poly.entity_id
_entity_poly.type
_entity_poly.pdbx_seq_one_letter_code
_entity_poly.pdbx_strand_id
1 'polypeptide(L)'
;MRGDPGGLAAFKRVAFVQCVGSRNVTLGRGYCSQVCCRYALRLAARLRRDDPGRRVAIFYMDLQVSGKDVRMRWEELGRGVELIQGAPASIVAGEAEVLVRYEDLRQGRVRQEPFDLVVLS
;
A
#
# COMPACT_ATOMS: atom_id res chain seq x y z
N MET A 1 10.60 -18.39 1.93
CA MET A 1 9.74 -17.34 2.52
C MET A 1 10.26 -17.09 3.93
N ARG A 2 10.72 -15.88 4.26
CA ARG A 2 11.19 -15.60 5.63
C ARG A 2 10.00 -15.71 6.57
N GLY A 3 10.10 -16.61 7.54
CA GLY A 3 9.04 -16.89 8.52
C GLY A 3 8.82 -15.70 9.43
N ASP A 4 7.56 -15.44 9.73
CA ASP A 4 7.08 -14.36 10.58
C ASP A 4 7.46 -14.61 12.06
N PRO A 5 8.46 -13.91 12.64
CA PRO A 5 8.92 -14.19 14.00
C PRO A 5 8.00 -13.59 15.08
N GLY A 6 6.96 -12.81 14.72
CA GLY A 6 6.21 -11.99 15.70
C GLY A 6 4.79 -11.57 15.30
N GLY A 7 4.24 -12.08 14.21
CA GLY A 7 2.93 -11.67 13.70
C GLY A 7 2.98 -10.33 12.95
N LEU A 8 1.86 -10.03 12.27
CA LEU A 8 1.60 -8.72 11.65
C LEU A 8 1.73 -7.53 12.63
N ALA A 9 1.65 -7.80 13.94
CA ALA A 9 1.78 -6.82 15.01
C ALA A 9 3.21 -6.30 15.22
N ALA A 10 4.24 -7.04 14.81
CA ALA A 10 5.64 -6.65 14.96
C ALA A 10 6.06 -5.55 13.96
N PHE A 11 5.47 -5.54 12.77
CA PHE A 11 5.81 -4.57 11.73
C PHE A 11 5.32 -3.17 12.10
N LYS A 12 6.18 -2.15 12.00
CA LYS A 12 5.86 -0.74 12.29
C LYS A 12 5.66 0.10 11.04
N ARG A 13 6.19 -0.34 9.90
CA ARG A 13 6.10 0.31 8.58
C ARG A 13 5.56 -0.70 7.58
N VAL A 14 4.31 -0.52 7.13
CA VAL A 14 3.65 -1.44 6.18
C VAL A 14 3.27 -0.67 4.91
N ALA A 15 3.64 -1.20 3.75
CA ALA A 15 3.24 -0.68 2.45
C ALA A 15 2.29 -1.64 1.73
N PHE A 16 1.25 -1.10 1.12
CA PHE A 16 0.40 -1.82 0.16
C PHE A 16 0.67 -1.27 -1.24
N VAL A 17 0.92 -2.15 -2.20
CA VAL A 17 1.14 -1.77 -3.61
C VAL A 17 -0.02 -2.27 -4.43
N GLN A 18 -0.79 -1.35 -5.01
CA GLN A 18 -1.98 -1.68 -5.80
C GLN A 18 -1.63 -2.01 -7.26
N CYS A 19 -2.54 -2.74 -7.90
CA CYS A 19 -2.50 -3.10 -9.32
C CYS A 19 -1.36 -4.06 -9.67
N VAL A 20 -0.88 -4.85 -8.73
CA VAL A 20 0.12 -5.88 -9.02
C VAL A 20 -0.54 -6.97 -9.87
N GLY A 21 -0.07 -7.11 -11.11
CA GLY A 21 -0.63 -8.05 -12.09
C GLY A 21 -1.98 -7.64 -12.70
N SER A 22 -2.46 -6.42 -12.43
CA SER A 22 -3.68 -5.82 -13.00
C SER A 22 -3.35 -4.45 -13.61
N ARG A 23 -4.20 -3.91 -14.49
CA ARG A 23 -4.00 -2.60 -15.15
C ARG A 23 -2.60 -2.45 -15.75
N ASN A 24 -2.05 -3.55 -16.26
CA ASN A 24 -0.74 -3.64 -16.86
C ASN A 24 -0.88 -4.15 -18.30
N VAL A 25 -0.85 -3.21 -19.25
CA VAL A 25 -1.01 -3.52 -20.68
C VAL A 25 0.20 -4.24 -21.27
N THR A 26 1.41 -4.06 -20.72
CA THR A 26 2.61 -4.73 -21.21
C THR A 26 2.60 -6.23 -20.91
N LEU A 27 1.86 -6.64 -19.88
CA LEU A 27 1.55 -8.04 -19.56
C LEU A 27 0.26 -8.56 -20.21
N GLY A 28 -0.40 -7.77 -21.08
CA GLY A 28 -1.69 -8.12 -21.67
C GLY A 28 -2.88 -8.09 -20.69
N ARG A 29 -2.71 -7.42 -19.53
CA ARG A 29 -3.69 -7.41 -18.43
C ARG A 29 -4.20 -5.99 -18.14
N GLY A 30 -4.91 -5.41 -19.11
CA GLY A 30 -5.48 -4.06 -19.01
C GLY A 30 -6.67 -3.92 -18.05
N TYR A 31 -7.21 -5.03 -17.53
CA TYR A 31 -8.36 -5.02 -16.65
C TYR A 31 -8.02 -4.56 -15.22
N CYS A 32 -9.00 -4.01 -14.52
CA CYS A 32 -8.94 -3.78 -13.08
C CYS A 32 -9.56 -4.97 -12.34
N SER A 33 -8.88 -5.48 -11.31
CA SER A 33 -9.39 -6.59 -10.48
C SER A 33 -10.53 -6.19 -9.53
N GLN A 34 -10.91 -4.89 -9.47
CA GLN A 34 -12.06 -4.33 -8.75
C GLN A 34 -12.11 -4.51 -7.22
N VAL A 35 -11.31 -5.41 -6.64
CA VAL A 35 -11.36 -5.78 -5.23
C VAL A 35 -10.14 -5.30 -4.43
N CYS A 36 -8.97 -5.18 -5.07
CA CYS A 36 -7.69 -4.90 -4.40
C CYS A 36 -7.72 -3.62 -3.56
N CYS A 37 -8.18 -2.50 -4.13
CA CYS A 37 -8.29 -1.22 -3.43
C CYS A 37 -9.16 -1.32 -2.16
N ARG A 38 -10.28 -2.06 -2.23
CA ARG A 38 -11.24 -2.20 -1.14
C ARG A 38 -10.67 -2.99 0.04
N TYR A 39 -9.94 -4.07 -0.25
CA TYR A 39 -9.28 -4.90 0.77
C TYR A 39 -8.09 -4.18 1.39
N ALA A 40 -7.24 -3.54 0.58
CA ALA A 40 -6.09 -2.79 1.07
C ALA A 40 -6.51 -1.68 2.05
N LEU A 41 -7.56 -0.92 1.72
CA LEU A 41 -8.09 0.12 2.61
C LEU A 41 -8.59 -0.44 3.94
N ARG A 42 -9.32 -1.57 3.92
CA ARG A 42 -9.83 -2.22 5.15
C ARG A 42 -8.70 -2.74 6.04
N LEU A 43 -7.69 -3.37 5.45
CA LEU A 43 -6.53 -3.89 6.17
C LEU A 43 -5.66 -2.76 6.73
N ALA A 44 -5.41 -1.71 5.94
CA ALA A 44 -4.69 -0.52 6.38
C ALA A 44 -5.39 0.16 7.56
N ALA A 45 -6.71 0.34 7.49
CA ALA A 45 -7.49 0.89 8.58
C ALA A 45 -7.45 0.01 9.84
N ARG A 46 -7.48 -1.33 9.68
CA ARG A 46 -7.33 -2.26 10.81
C ARG A 46 -5.96 -2.12 11.47
N LEU A 47 -4.89 -2.09 10.68
CA LEU A 47 -3.51 -1.94 11.16
C LEU A 47 -3.29 -0.64 11.95
N ARG A 48 -3.90 0.46 11.48
CA ARG A 48 -3.89 1.76 12.17
C ARG A 48 -4.75 1.78 13.44
N ARG A 49 -5.88 1.04 13.47
CA ARG A 49 -6.67 0.86 14.68
C ARG A 49 -5.93 0.05 15.75
N ASP A 50 -5.19 -0.97 15.33
CA ASP A 50 -4.37 -1.80 16.23
C ASP A 50 -3.18 -1.05 16.81
N ASP A 51 -2.56 -0.16 16.02
CA ASP A 51 -1.45 0.69 16.46
C ASP A 51 -1.55 2.06 15.75
N PRO A 52 -2.07 3.10 16.44
CA PRO A 52 -2.11 4.46 15.91
C PRO A 52 -0.73 5.09 15.69
N GLY A 53 0.37 4.46 16.11
CA GLY A 53 1.74 4.85 15.79
C GLY A 53 2.30 4.18 14.53
N ARG A 54 1.66 3.13 14.00
CA ARG A 54 2.13 2.38 12.84
C ARG A 54 2.04 3.20 11.56
N ARG A 55 3.15 3.30 10.82
CA ARG A 55 3.14 3.91 9.49
C ARG A 55 2.54 2.93 8.48
N VAL A 56 1.47 3.34 7.82
CA VAL A 56 0.82 2.55 6.75
C VAL A 56 0.72 3.38 5.49
N ALA A 57 1.30 2.90 4.41
CA ALA A 57 1.27 3.54 3.10
C ALA A 57 0.51 2.68 2.07
N ILE A 58 -0.28 3.31 1.21
CA ILE A 58 -0.91 2.67 0.06
C ILE A 58 -0.44 3.39 -1.20
N PHE A 59 0.28 2.66 -2.04
CA PHE A 59 0.70 3.09 -3.37
C PHE A 59 -0.38 2.72 -4.39
N TYR A 60 -0.96 3.71 -5.06
CA TYR A 60 -2.09 3.51 -5.97
C TYR A 60 -2.01 4.37 -7.22
N MET A 61 -2.58 3.92 -8.33
CA MET A 61 -2.79 4.78 -9.51
C MET A 61 -4.09 5.57 -9.36
N ASP A 62 -5.20 4.83 -9.26
CA ASP A 62 -6.53 5.36 -8.98
C ASP A 62 -7.17 4.46 -7.92
N LEU A 63 -7.80 5.08 -6.91
CA LEU A 63 -8.59 4.33 -5.94
C LEU A 63 -9.94 3.98 -6.55
N GLN A 64 -10.11 2.71 -6.92
CA GLN A 64 -11.39 2.19 -7.41
C GLN A 64 -12.27 1.80 -6.22
N VAL A 65 -12.97 2.81 -5.68
CA VAL A 65 -13.85 2.66 -4.53
C VAL A 65 -15.24 3.11 -4.93
N SER A 66 -16.20 2.20 -4.93
CA SER A 66 -17.61 2.50 -5.27
C SER A 66 -18.56 1.93 -4.21
N GLY A 67 -19.78 2.47 -4.17
CA GLY A 67 -20.82 2.11 -3.19
C GLY A 67 -20.64 2.75 -1.81
N LYS A 68 -21.47 2.35 -0.83
CA LYS A 68 -21.48 2.89 0.56
C LYS A 68 -20.10 2.93 1.24
N ASP A 69 -19.18 2.10 0.78
CA ASP A 69 -17.78 2.02 1.18
C ASP A 69 -16.99 3.34 1.02
N VAL A 70 -17.40 4.25 0.14
CA VAL A 70 -16.65 5.49 -0.16
C VAL A 70 -16.56 6.41 1.06
N ARG A 71 -17.67 6.66 1.76
CA ARG A 71 -17.72 7.65 2.85
C ARG A 71 -16.94 7.20 4.10
N MET A 72 -17.10 5.93 4.49
CA MET A 72 -16.40 5.34 5.63
C MET A 72 -14.88 5.29 5.41
N ARG A 73 -14.43 5.08 4.16
CA ARG A 73 -13.00 5.03 3.83
C ARG A 73 -12.34 6.40 3.82
N TRP A 74 -13.03 7.46 3.40
CA TRP A 74 -12.45 8.82 3.44
C TRP A 74 -12.14 9.29 4.87
N GLU A 75 -13.02 9.02 5.83
CA GLU A 75 -12.79 9.35 7.24
C GLU A 75 -11.64 8.51 7.84
N GLU A 76 -11.52 7.24 7.48
CA GLU A 76 -10.42 6.37 7.91
C GLU A 76 -9.08 6.73 7.25
N LEU A 77 -9.09 7.17 5.99
CA LEU A 77 -7.91 7.68 5.28
C LEU A 77 -7.36 8.95 5.94
N GLY A 78 -8.23 9.81 6.46
CA GLY A 78 -7.84 10.96 7.27
C GLY A 78 -7.17 10.62 8.62
N ARG A 79 -7.25 9.36 9.08
CA ARG A 79 -6.74 8.90 10.40
C ARG A 79 -5.30 8.36 10.37
N GLY A 80 -4.53 8.73 9.35
CA GLY A 80 -3.10 8.45 9.27
C GLY A 80 -2.71 7.26 8.39
N VAL A 81 -3.49 6.95 7.36
CA VAL A 81 -3.02 6.12 6.23
C VAL A 81 -2.45 7.05 5.17
N GLU A 82 -1.21 6.83 4.79
CA GLU A 82 -0.56 7.60 3.73
C GLU A 82 -1.01 7.11 2.36
N LEU A 83 -1.62 8.00 1.59
CA LEU A 83 -2.03 7.74 0.21
C LEU A 83 -1.01 8.32 -0.75
N ILE A 84 -0.25 7.43 -1.38
CA ILE A 84 0.81 7.80 -2.32
C ILE A 84 0.37 7.44 -3.72
N GLN A 85 0.18 8.45 -4.56
CA GLN A 85 -0.21 8.25 -5.95
C GLN A 85 1.02 7.89 -6.80
N GLY A 86 0.96 6.77 -7.51
CA GLY A 86 2.05 6.22 -8.32
C GLY A 86 2.40 4.79 -7.91
N ALA A 87 2.72 3.95 -8.90
CA ALA A 87 3.29 2.64 -8.65
C ALA A 87 4.79 2.77 -8.29
N PRO A 88 5.31 2.00 -7.34
CA PRO A 88 6.74 1.98 -7.08
C PRO A 88 7.55 1.57 -8.31
N ALA A 89 8.67 2.25 -8.54
CA ALA A 89 9.61 1.93 -9.60
C ALA A 89 10.40 0.64 -9.30
N SER A 90 10.72 0.40 -8.02
CA SER A 90 11.35 -0.85 -7.58
C SER A 90 11.03 -1.18 -6.12
N ILE A 91 11.05 -2.48 -5.83
CA ILE A 91 10.88 -3.06 -4.49
C ILE A 91 12.02 -4.04 -4.30
N VAL A 92 12.93 -3.76 -3.38
CA VAL A 92 14.14 -4.56 -3.15
C VAL A 92 14.13 -5.07 -1.71
N ALA A 93 14.14 -6.38 -1.54
CA ALA A 93 14.24 -6.99 -0.23
C ALA A 93 15.67 -6.89 0.31
N GLY A 94 15.85 -6.22 1.44
CA GLY A 94 17.08 -6.21 2.22
C GLY A 94 17.11 -7.34 3.26
N GLU A 95 18.04 -7.28 4.22
CA GLU A 95 18.14 -8.28 5.30
C GLU A 95 17.04 -8.13 6.35
N ALA A 96 16.76 -6.91 6.80
CA ALA A 96 15.76 -6.62 7.83
C ALA A 96 14.51 -5.93 7.31
N GLU A 97 14.61 -5.23 6.17
CA GLU A 97 13.55 -4.36 5.63
C GLU A 97 13.50 -4.45 4.11
N VAL A 98 12.42 -3.94 3.54
CA VAL A 98 12.17 -3.85 2.10
C VAL A 98 12.26 -2.39 1.68
N LEU A 99 13.17 -2.09 0.76
CA LEU A 99 13.35 -0.75 0.20
C LEU A 99 12.38 -0.55 -0.96
N VAL A 100 11.56 0.49 -0.88
CA VAL A 100 10.58 0.86 -1.91
C VAL A 100 10.99 2.19 -2.51
N ARG A 101 11.29 2.19 -3.81
CA ARG A 101 11.62 3.40 -4.57
C ARG A 101 10.42 3.84 -5.40
N TYR A 102 10.02 5.09 -5.28
CA TYR A 102 8.84 5.64 -5.95
C TYR A 102 9.01 7.14 -6.23
N GLU A 103 8.18 7.67 -7.12
CA GLU A 103 8.09 9.11 -7.36
C GLU A 103 6.97 9.69 -6.48
N ASP A 104 7.31 10.68 -5.66
CA ASP A 104 6.32 11.49 -4.96
C ASP A 104 5.81 12.56 -5.91
N LEU A 105 4.69 12.27 -6.59
CA LEU A 105 4.07 13.16 -7.57
C LEU A 105 3.62 14.51 -6.97
N ARG A 106 3.42 14.60 -5.65
CA ARG A 106 3.06 15.88 -5.00
C ARG A 106 4.28 16.79 -4.85
N GLN A 107 5.46 16.21 -4.69
CA GLN A 107 6.70 16.94 -4.45
C GLN A 107 7.65 16.96 -5.66
N GLY A 108 7.36 16.18 -6.71
CA GLY A 108 8.21 16.04 -7.89
C GLY A 108 9.59 15.45 -7.57
N ARG A 109 9.67 14.56 -6.57
CA ARG A 109 10.94 13.97 -6.11
C ARG A 109 10.85 12.46 -6.07
N VAL A 110 11.93 11.81 -6.46
CA VAL A 110 12.10 10.38 -6.24
C VAL A 110 12.51 10.14 -4.80
N ARG A 111 11.77 9.26 -4.13
CA ARG A 111 12.04 8.81 -2.76
C ARG A 111 12.40 7.34 -2.76
N GLN A 112 13.21 6.94 -1.78
CA GLN A 112 13.46 5.55 -1.46
C GLN A 112 13.32 5.40 0.05
N GLU A 113 12.35 4.61 0.48
CA GLU A 113 12.01 4.48 1.88
C GLU A 113 11.96 3.00 2.30
N PRO A 114 12.43 2.67 3.50
CA PRO A 114 12.31 1.33 4.06
C PRO A 114 10.93 1.04 4.64
N PHE A 115 10.47 -0.19 4.43
CA PHE A 115 9.27 -0.77 5.03
C PHE A 115 9.60 -2.13 5.64
N ASP A 116 8.94 -2.49 6.74
CA ASP A 116 9.16 -3.80 7.36
C ASP A 116 8.37 -4.89 6.61
N LEU A 117 7.24 -4.51 6.00
CA LEU A 117 6.39 -5.39 5.21
C LEU A 117 5.85 -4.66 3.97
N VAL A 118 5.90 -5.33 2.82
CA VAL A 118 5.26 -4.90 1.58
C VAL A 118 4.22 -5.94 1.15
N VAL A 119 2.97 -5.50 1.03
CA VAL A 119 1.84 -6.30 0.58
C VAL A 119 1.54 -5.97 -0.88
N LEU A 120 1.57 -6.97 -1.74
CA LEU A 120 1.28 -6.84 -3.17
C LEU A 120 -0.21 -7.13 -3.42
N SER A 121 -0.93 -6.21 -4.07
CA SER A 121 -2.40 -6.23 -4.22
C SER A 121 -2.87 -6.09 -5.66
#